data_AF-I0H3N8-F1
#
_entry.id   AF-I0H3N8-F1
#
_cell.length_a   1.000
_cell.length_b   1.000
_cell.length_c   1.000
_cell.angle_alpha   90.00
_cell.angle_beta   90.00
_cell.angle_gamma   90.00
#
_symmetry.space_group_name_H-M   'P 1'
#
loop_
_entity.id
_entity.type
_entity.pdbx_description
1 polymer ?
#
loop_
_entity_poly.entity_id
_entity_poly.type
_entity_poly.pdbx_seq_one_letter_code
_entity_poly.pdbx_strand_id
1 'polypeptide(L)'
;MGVNRPDEVFGTRRVAAQQVSAHWLRHTTLTWVERHFSYAVARAYAGHTNAGDIGTTVTYIKATLHEIAQALAVLTGEPHPLAEEDLIASTVHAPAHLMPTVGPVPGADE
;
A
#
# COMPACT_ATOMS: atom_id res chain seq x y z
N MET A 1 11.61 17.91 50.21
CA MET A 1 11.89 16.53 49.75
C MET A 1 10.69 16.09 48.92
N GLY A 2 10.79 16.15 47.59
CA GLY A 2 9.67 15.91 46.68
C GLY A 2 10.17 16.01 45.25
N VAL A 3 10.78 14.93 44.79
CA VAL A 3 11.41 14.80 43.46
C VAL A 3 10.34 14.90 42.38
N ASN A 4 10.34 16.02 41.64
CA ASN A 4 9.71 16.12 40.33
C ASN A 4 10.50 15.23 39.38
N ARG A 5 9.93 14.08 38.98
CA ARG A 5 10.47 13.26 37.90
C ARG A 5 9.92 13.80 36.56
N PRO A 6 10.78 14.23 35.61
CA PRO A 6 10.35 14.89 34.38
C PRO A 6 9.92 13.94 33.24
N ASP A 7 9.78 12.64 33.47
CA ASP A 7 9.53 11.64 32.41
C ASP A 7 8.05 11.32 32.10
N GLU A 8 7.08 11.89 32.83
CA GLU A 8 5.66 11.52 32.67
C GLU A 8 4.85 12.34 31.64
N VAL A 9 5.45 13.28 30.90
CA VAL A 9 4.66 14.33 30.19
C VAL A 9 4.79 14.32 28.66
N PHE A 10 5.29 13.23 28.05
CA PHE A 10 5.49 13.16 26.59
C PHE A 10 4.39 12.44 25.79
N GLY A 11 3.26 12.03 26.39
CA GLY A 11 2.36 11.04 25.75
C GLY A 11 1.04 11.51 25.12
N THR A 12 0.20 12.29 25.81
CA THR A 12 -1.26 12.16 25.59
C THR A 12 -2.00 13.41 25.10
N ARG A 13 -1.32 14.56 25.01
CA ARG A 13 -2.02 15.84 24.80
C ARG A 13 -2.63 15.99 23.41
N ARG A 14 -2.17 15.20 22.42
CA ARG A 14 -2.79 15.17 21.10
C ARG A 14 -4.08 14.33 21.03
N VAL A 15 -4.17 13.22 21.76
CA VAL A 15 -5.30 12.28 21.71
C VAL A 15 -6.55 12.86 22.39
N ALA A 16 -6.41 13.50 23.55
CA ALA A 16 -7.55 14.07 24.28
C ALA A 16 -8.09 15.37 23.65
N ALA A 17 -7.23 16.20 23.05
CA ALA A 17 -7.60 17.52 22.53
C ALA A 17 -8.05 17.53 21.06
N GLN A 18 -7.64 16.55 20.24
CA GLN A 18 -7.96 16.51 18.80
C GLN A 18 -9.06 15.49 18.41
N GLN A 19 -9.72 14.84 19.38
CA GLN A 19 -10.77 13.84 19.11
C GLN A 19 -10.30 12.69 18.20
N VAL A 20 -8.99 12.38 18.22
CA VAL A 20 -8.40 11.30 17.43
C VAL A 20 -8.66 9.97 18.14
N SER A 21 -9.54 9.15 17.57
CA SER A 21 -9.84 7.79 18.06
C SER A 21 -9.20 6.71 17.18
N ALA A 22 -9.08 5.49 17.71
CA ALA A 22 -8.62 4.34 16.92
C ALA A 22 -9.53 4.08 15.70
N HIS A 23 -10.84 4.27 15.85
CA HIS A 23 -11.80 4.16 14.75
C HIS A 23 -11.56 5.23 13.68
N TRP A 24 -11.29 6.49 14.09
CA TRP A 24 -10.93 7.56 13.16
C TRP A 24 -9.65 7.23 12.39
N LEU A 25 -8.59 6.78 13.09
CA LEU A 25 -7.33 6.37 12.45
C LEU A 25 -7.53 5.23 11.45
N ARG A 26 -8.31 4.20 11.82
CA ARG A 26 -8.65 3.09 10.92
C ARG A 26 -9.37 3.60 9.68
N HIS A 27 -10.39 4.44 9.84
CA HIS A 27 -11.13 4.99 8.71
C HIS A 27 -10.25 5.82 7.79
N THR A 28 -9.47 6.75 8.34
CA THR A 28 -8.58 7.61 7.55
C THR A 28 -7.56 6.79 6.77
N THR A 29 -6.98 5.76 7.40
CA THR A 29 -6.02 4.86 6.74
C THR A 29 -6.69 4.11 5.59
N LEU A 30 -7.85 3.50 5.82
CA LEU A 30 -8.55 2.71 4.80
C LEU A 30 -9.07 3.58 3.65
N THR A 31 -9.59 4.78 3.93
CA THR A 31 -10.01 5.74 2.90
C THR A 31 -8.83 6.20 2.05
N TRP A 32 -7.66 6.41 2.66
CA TRP A 32 -6.47 6.75 1.90
C TRP A 32 -6.07 5.59 0.99
N VAL A 33 -5.98 4.35 1.51
CA VAL A 33 -5.60 3.17 0.72
C VAL A 33 -6.56 2.94 -0.46
N GLU A 34 -7.87 3.07 -0.23
CA GLU A 34 -8.89 2.87 -1.27
C GLU A 34 -8.73 3.85 -2.43
N ARG A 35 -8.40 5.11 -2.15
CA ARG A 35 -8.23 6.17 -3.16
C ARG A 35 -6.96 6.02 -4.00
N HIS A 36 -5.94 5.33 -3.49
CA HIS A 36 -4.63 5.24 -4.17
C HIS A 36 -4.41 3.90 -4.87
N PHE A 37 -5.05 2.82 -4.41
CA PHE A 37 -4.83 1.47 -4.93
C PHE A 37 -6.11 0.88 -5.51
N SER A 38 -6.99 0.38 -4.64
CA SER A 38 -8.32 -0.10 -5.01
C SER A 38 -9.13 -0.42 -3.75
N TYR A 39 -10.44 -0.56 -3.93
CA TYR A 39 -11.34 -1.06 -2.89
C TYR A 39 -10.95 -2.48 -2.42
N ALA A 40 -10.53 -3.36 -3.34
CA ALA A 40 -10.12 -4.72 -2.99
C ALA A 40 -8.91 -4.73 -2.06
N VAL A 41 -7.94 -3.84 -2.31
CA VAL A 41 -6.74 -3.67 -1.47
C VAL A 41 -7.12 -3.09 -0.11
N ALA A 42 -7.92 -2.02 -0.06
CA ALA A 42 -8.38 -1.44 1.21
C ALA A 42 -9.13 -2.46 2.08
N ARG A 43 -9.97 -3.29 1.48
CA ARG A 43 -10.68 -4.36 2.17
C ARG A 43 -9.76 -5.42 2.76
N ALA A 44 -8.81 -5.92 1.96
CA ALA A 44 -7.86 -6.91 2.43
C ALA A 44 -6.91 -6.33 3.49
N TYR A 45 -6.49 -5.07 3.32
CA TYR A 45 -5.72 -4.29 4.29
C TYR A 45 -6.45 -4.15 5.63
N ALA A 46 -7.78 -4.06 5.61
CA ALA A 46 -8.62 -4.02 6.81
C ALA A 46 -8.70 -5.37 7.56
N GLY A 47 -8.12 -6.45 7.00
CA GLY A 47 -8.22 -7.82 7.50
C GLY A 47 -9.47 -8.57 7.04
N HIS A 48 -10.24 -8.04 6.09
CA HIS A 48 -11.48 -8.66 5.63
C HIS A 48 -11.21 -9.68 4.51
N THR A 49 -10.88 -10.91 4.87
CA THR A 49 -10.67 -12.04 3.95
C THR A 49 -11.92 -12.92 3.85
N ASN A 50 -12.99 -12.40 3.24
CA ASN A 50 -14.20 -13.12 2.80
C ASN A 50 -14.82 -14.19 3.75
N ALA A 51 -15.83 -13.80 4.53
CA ALA A 51 -16.95 -14.67 4.93
C ALA A 51 -18.14 -13.80 5.39
N GLY A 52 -19.08 -13.51 4.48
CA GLY A 52 -20.35 -12.89 4.81
C GLY A 52 -20.41 -11.36 4.68
N ASP A 53 -21.45 -10.91 3.99
CA ASP A 53 -22.02 -9.55 4.06
C ASP A 53 -21.36 -8.42 3.25
N ILE A 54 -21.02 -8.67 1.99
CA ILE A 54 -20.92 -7.59 0.99
C ILE A 54 -21.57 -8.08 -0.31
N GLY A 55 -22.42 -7.23 -0.92
CA GLY A 55 -23.26 -7.56 -2.07
C GLY A 55 -22.54 -8.28 -3.23
N THR A 56 -23.34 -9.02 -4.01
CA THR A 56 -22.93 -9.99 -5.03
C THR A 56 -21.89 -9.49 -6.06
N THR A 57 -21.76 -8.19 -6.29
CA THR A 57 -20.82 -7.58 -7.24
C THR A 57 -19.38 -7.42 -6.74
N VAL A 58 -19.11 -7.54 -5.44
CA VAL A 58 -17.74 -7.36 -4.87
C VAL A 58 -16.88 -8.63 -4.98
N THR A 59 -17.47 -9.75 -5.41
CA THR A 59 -16.83 -11.09 -5.42
C THR A 59 -15.69 -11.23 -6.44
N TYR A 60 -15.67 -10.42 -7.50
CA TYR A 60 -14.75 -10.60 -8.62
C TYR A 60 -13.40 -9.89 -8.46
N ILE A 61 -13.27 -8.97 -7.51
CA ILE A 61 -12.01 -8.25 -7.27
C ILE A 61 -11.41 -8.73 -5.94
N LYS A 62 -10.22 -9.35 -6.02
CA LYS A 62 -9.45 -9.79 -4.86
C LYS A 62 -8.06 -9.18 -4.93
N ALA A 63 -7.63 -8.58 -3.83
CA ALA A 63 -6.26 -8.13 -3.67
C ALA A 63 -5.36 -9.32 -3.32
N THR A 64 -4.17 -9.31 -3.89
CA THR A 64 -3.05 -10.19 -3.56
C THR A 64 -2.29 -9.66 -2.35
N LEU A 65 -1.48 -10.53 -1.73
CA LEU A 65 -0.62 -10.12 -0.60
C LEU A 65 0.42 -9.07 -1.01
N HIS A 66 0.93 -9.16 -2.25
CA HIS A 66 1.93 -8.23 -2.79
C HIS A 66 1.33 -6.82 -2.97
N GLU A 67 0.10 -6.71 -3.46
CA GLU A 67 -0.59 -5.40 -3.56
C GLU A 67 -0.82 -4.75 -2.19
N ILE A 68 -1.08 -5.56 -1.15
CA ILE A 68 -1.20 -5.06 0.23
C ILE A 68 0.16 -4.59 0.76
N ALA A 69 1.23 -5.35 0.49
CA ALA A 69 2.59 -4.99 0.86
C ALA A 69 3.04 -3.69 0.18
N GLN A 70 2.72 -3.51 -1.09
CA GLN A 70 2.97 -2.28 -1.83
C GLN A 70 2.20 -1.10 -1.23
N ALA A 71 0.91 -1.28 -0.91
CA ALA A 71 0.11 -0.24 -0.27
C ALA A 71 0.68 0.19 1.09
N LEU A 72 1.16 -0.77 1.88
CA LEU A 72 1.84 -0.50 3.14
C LEU A 72 3.14 0.28 2.92
N ALA A 73 3.99 -0.14 1.98
CA ALA A 73 5.26 0.51 1.68
C ALA A 73 5.08 1.98 1.25
N VAL A 74 4.08 2.26 0.42
CA VAL A 74 3.79 3.64 -0.02
C VAL A 74 3.22 4.48 1.12
N LEU A 75 2.35 3.90 1.96
CA LEU A 75 1.77 4.62 3.11
C LEU A 75 2.83 5.03 4.13
N THR A 76 3.82 4.17 4.38
CA THR A 76 4.89 4.42 5.36
C THR A 76 6.11 5.11 4.78
N GLY A 77 6.33 5.01 3.47
CA GLY A 77 7.57 5.43 2.81
C GLY A 77 8.74 4.46 3.05
N GLU A 78 8.50 3.32 3.68
CA GLU A 78 9.52 2.30 3.99
C GLU A 78 9.42 1.14 2.99
N PRO A 79 10.54 0.65 2.44
CA PRO A 79 10.51 -0.48 1.51
C PRO A 79 9.99 -1.74 2.21
N HIS A 80 9.14 -2.49 1.50
CA HIS A 80 8.61 -3.76 1.98
C HIS A 80 9.17 -4.91 1.14
N PRO A 81 9.72 -5.99 1.76
CA PRO A 81 10.35 -7.08 1.00
C PRO A 81 9.41 -7.75 0.00
N LEU A 82 8.14 -7.97 0.40
CA LEU A 82 7.10 -8.51 -0.49
C LEU A 82 6.59 -7.51 -1.54
N ALA A 83 6.93 -6.22 -1.44
CA ALA A 83 6.60 -5.26 -2.50
C ALA A 83 7.69 -5.26 -3.58
N GLU A 84 8.95 -5.42 -3.16
CA GLU A 84 10.07 -5.54 -4.09
C GLU A 84 9.95 -6.80 -4.94
N GLU A 85 9.55 -7.93 -4.36
CA GLU A 85 9.40 -9.21 -5.07
C GLU A 85 8.41 -9.14 -6.25
N ASP A 86 7.37 -8.32 -6.15
CA ASP A 86 6.41 -8.11 -7.24
C ASP A 86 6.95 -7.19 -8.35
N LEU A 87 7.75 -6.18 -7.99
CA LEU A 87 8.40 -5.29 -8.95
C LEU A 87 9.44 -6.05 -9.78
N ILE A 88 10.24 -6.93 -9.15
CA ILE A 88 11.15 -7.82 -9.89
C ILE A 88 10.39 -8.88 -10.69
N ALA A 89 9.31 -9.46 -10.18
CA ALA A 89 8.49 -10.41 -10.94
C ALA A 89 7.84 -9.77 -12.18
N SER A 90 7.29 -8.56 -12.06
CA SER A 90 6.76 -7.78 -13.19
C SER A 90 7.84 -7.38 -14.20
N THR A 91 9.03 -7.02 -13.72
CA THR A 91 10.16 -6.64 -14.59
C THR A 91 10.70 -7.84 -15.38
N VAL A 92 10.74 -9.02 -14.77
CA VAL A 92 11.22 -10.26 -15.42
C VAL A 92 10.18 -10.88 -16.35
N HIS A 93 8.88 -10.65 -16.11
CA HIS A 93 7.79 -11.13 -16.96
C HIS A 93 7.40 -10.16 -18.09
N ALA A 94 8.10 -9.02 -18.24
CA ALA A 94 7.92 -8.17 -19.40
C ALA A 94 8.21 -9.00 -20.67
N PRO A 95 7.21 -9.21 -21.55
CA PRO A 95 7.38 -10.14 -22.64
C PRO A 95 8.41 -9.56 -23.62
N ALA A 96 9.40 -10.37 -23.98
CA ALA A 96 10.53 -9.97 -24.83
C ALA A 96 10.16 -9.34 -26.19
N HIS A 97 8.88 -9.32 -26.56
CA HIS A 97 8.36 -8.73 -27.79
C HIS A 97 8.18 -7.19 -27.75
N LEU A 98 8.40 -6.53 -26.60
CA LEU A 98 8.32 -5.07 -26.46
C LEU A 98 9.69 -4.35 -26.40
N MET A 99 10.79 -5.07 -26.61
CA MET A 99 12.06 -4.41 -26.93
C MET A 99 11.92 -3.73 -28.31
N PRO A 100 12.10 -2.40 -28.43
CA PRO A 100 12.15 -1.78 -29.75
C PRO A 100 13.38 -2.34 -30.45
N THR A 101 13.17 -3.16 -31.48
CA THR A 101 14.25 -3.55 -32.38
C THR A 101 14.72 -2.26 -33.06
N VAL A 102 15.93 -1.81 -32.70
CA VAL A 102 16.62 -0.80 -33.51
C VAL A 102 16.77 -1.42 -34.89
N GLY A 103 15.94 -0.95 -35.83
CA GLY A 103 16.02 -1.36 -37.22
C GLY A 103 17.38 -0.97 -37.80
N PRO A 104 17.87 -1.68 -38.83
CA PRO A 104 19.14 -1.33 -39.45
C PRO A 104 19.06 0.10 -39.99
N VAL A 105 20.07 0.92 -39.66
CA VAL A 105 20.23 2.27 -40.20
C VAL A 105 20.50 2.14 -41.70
N PRO A 106 19.63 2.65 -42.61
CA PRO A 106 19.88 2.55 -44.03
C PRO A 106 20.85 3.67 -44.46
N GLY A 107 22.02 3.30 -45.01
CA GLY A 107 22.91 4.25 -45.70
C GLY A 107 24.39 4.14 -45.35
N ALA A 108 25.00 2.97 -45.53
CA ALA A 108 26.46 2.82 -45.56
C ALA A 108 26.87 2.13 -46.87
N ASP A 109 26.51 2.73 -47.99
CA ASP A 109 27.16 2.50 -49.29
C ASP A 109 27.77 3.84 -49.73
N GLU A 110 29.06 4.02 -49.44
CA GLU A 110 30.03 4.74 -50.27
C GLU A 110 31.28 3.86 -50.44
#